data_AF-A0A961VN06-F1
#
_entry.id   AF-A0A961VN06-F1
#
_cell.length_a   1.000
_cell.length_b   1.000
_cell.length_c   1.000
_cell.angle_alpha   90.00
_cell.angle_beta   90.00
_cell.angle_gamma   90.00
#
_symmetry.space_group_name_H-M   'P 1'
#
loop_
_entity.id
_entity.type
_entity.pdbx_description
1 polymer ?
#
loop_
_entity_poly.entity_id
_entity_poly.type
_entity_poly.pdbx_seq_one_letter_code
_entity_poly.pdbx_strand_id
1 'polypeptide(L)'
;MPVRRTATFKTELELPPRQRLLAAVCHGDLTPAAAEVEAERLHLRPLLHQPDPTAFDPMSQDRWTLPMTIAWIVWRTPEAVRESWDAYIIGYERWREVFRDGRCVGFEPGPLPNPTWPVLALNENYPRERSREAPWRPRSPHDALEELWKALQQGDIEADAIDLDTKQNVEIQASAWKNLELYFEFGTDVAKEDALSRSGFRDIRFPMCQIIDAWPDRILPETLPPLMAPEGPGYMPLSAAAQWIATKGGAHDPGADFVAWDDAYLRLTDRIASRDVAVTGKEFRSGRSEPLDPALFSDLVVHHLFSSEEVDHADNDELYLWATPYVDKQHWRAKFSDDLRQRRKTIWSKLVVSRADVATWWPFDLGSDGPPRTGAPGRPTSMSVIIEEFDARVTRGEAIRSVGGEAKVLHAWFVKTHPSWSPPTLKTIANRLREQRREYFPPTRN
;
A
#
# COMPACT_ATOMS: atom_id res chain seq x y z
N MET A 1 5.77 45.93 48.16
CA MET A 1 6.49 46.06 46.87
C MET A 1 7.36 44.82 46.69
N PRO A 2 6.95 43.81 45.90
CA PRO A 2 7.80 42.64 45.68
C PRO A 2 8.98 43.02 44.79
N VAL A 3 10.19 42.72 45.26
CA VAL A 3 11.45 42.94 44.55
C VAL A 3 11.49 42.01 43.33
N ARG A 4 11.49 42.59 42.12
CA ARG A 4 11.75 41.85 40.87
C ARG A 4 13.15 41.25 40.96
N ARG A 5 13.25 39.93 41.10
CA ARG A 5 14.51 39.20 40.89
C ARG A 5 14.92 39.38 39.43
N THR A 6 15.99 40.13 39.20
CA THR A 6 16.71 40.16 37.93
C THR A 6 17.35 38.80 37.71
N ALA A 7 16.70 37.96 36.90
CA ALA A 7 17.30 36.71 36.43
C ALA A 7 18.55 37.07 35.59
N THR A 8 19.70 36.58 36.03
CA THR A 8 20.97 36.72 35.33
C THR A 8 20.91 35.86 34.08
N PHE A 9 20.82 36.47 32.90
CA PHE A 9 20.90 35.74 31.62
C PHE A 9 22.29 35.10 31.52
N LYS A 10 22.37 33.77 31.60
CA LYS A 10 23.59 33.04 31.24
C LYS A 10 23.86 33.27 29.76
N THR A 11 25.11 33.61 29.43
CA THR A 11 25.59 33.73 28.05
C THR A 11 25.32 32.43 27.30
N GLU A 12 24.77 32.52 26.08
CA GLU A 12 24.28 31.42 25.25
C GLU A 12 25.31 30.31 24.96
N LEU A 13 26.60 30.60 25.14
CA LEU A 13 27.72 29.66 25.08
C LEU A 13 27.75 28.63 26.23
N GLU A 14 27.06 28.86 27.34
CA GLU A 14 27.04 27.95 28.50
C GLU A 14 25.95 26.86 28.44
N LEU A 15 25.05 26.91 27.46
CA LEU A 15 23.98 25.92 27.33
C LEU A 15 24.53 24.57 26.83
N PRO A 16 23.99 23.43 27.31
CA PRO A 16 24.26 22.12 26.72
C PRO A 16 24.06 22.12 25.20
N PRO A 17 24.85 21.35 24.42
CA PRO A 17 24.80 21.37 22.96
C PRO A 17 23.39 21.23 22.38
N ARG A 18 22.57 20.30 22.91
CA ARG A 18 21.16 20.14 22.51
C ARG A 18 20.33 21.42 22.71
N GLN A 19 20.46 22.08 23.87
CA GLN A 19 19.72 23.31 24.17
C GLN A 19 20.16 24.48 23.28
N ARG A 20 21.45 24.53 22.90
CA ARG A 20 21.95 25.52 21.94
C ARG A 20 21.34 25.35 20.56
N LEU A 21 21.23 24.11 20.07
CA LEU A 21 20.58 23.83 18.78
C LEU A 21 19.10 24.21 18.81
N LEU A 22 18.38 23.84 19.87
CA LEU A 22 16.98 24.23 20.05
C LEU A 22 16.80 25.76 20.10
N ALA A 23 17.67 26.47 20.81
CA ALA A 23 17.64 27.93 20.87
C ALA A 23 17.90 28.56 19.49
N ALA A 24 18.90 28.07 18.76
CA ALA A 24 19.23 28.54 17.41
C ALA A 24 18.05 28.34 16.43
N VAL A 25 17.35 27.20 16.50
CA VAL A 25 16.15 26.98 15.68
C VAL A 25 15.00 27.90 16.08
N CYS A 26 14.80 28.13 17.39
CA CYS A 26 13.77 29.02 17.93
C CYS A 26 13.97 30.49 17.53
N HIS A 27 15.24 30.93 17.41
CA HIS A 27 15.59 32.27 16.97
C HIS A 27 15.67 32.43 15.43
N GLY A 28 15.52 31.33 14.68
CA GLY A 28 15.62 31.33 13.22
C GLY A 28 17.05 31.36 12.68
N ASP A 29 18.06 31.18 13.54
CA ASP A 29 19.48 31.11 13.16
C ASP A 29 19.82 29.79 12.45
N LEU A 30 19.01 28.74 12.69
CA LEU A 30 19.17 27.42 12.09
C LEU A 30 17.82 26.85 11.66
N THR A 31 17.77 26.19 10.51
CA THR A 31 16.55 25.48 10.08
C THR A 31 16.39 24.17 10.86
N PRO A 32 15.16 23.66 11.04
CA PRO A 32 14.92 22.36 11.64
C PRO A 32 15.80 21.23 11.08
N ALA A 33 15.87 21.10 9.75
CA ALA A 33 16.66 20.07 9.10
C ALA A 33 18.17 20.23 9.37
N ALA A 34 18.69 21.46 9.32
CA ALA A 34 20.10 21.72 9.61
C ALA A 34 20.45 21.44 11.08
N ALA A 35 19.51 21.66 12.00
CA ALA A 35 19.67 21.37 13.41
C ALA A 35 19.73 19.87 13.70
N GLU A 36 18.92 19.05 13.02
CA GLU A 36 18.99 17.59 13.15
C GLU A 36 20.31 17.03 12.60
N VAL A 37 20.77 17.53 11.45
CA VAL A 37 22.10 17.16 10.88
C VAL A 37 23.23 17.53 11.84
N GLU A 38 23.16 18.72 12.45
CA GLU A 38 24.17 19.16 13.43
C GLU A 38 24.08 18.37 14.74
N ALA A 39 22.89 17.98 15.17
CA ALA A 39 22.69 17.11 16.33
C ALA A 39 23.33 15.73 16.09
N GLU A 40 23.14 15.15 14.91
CA GLU A 40 23.78 13.89 14.49
C GLU A 40 25.31 14.02 14.46
N ARG A 41 25.83 15.10 13.88
CA ARG A 41 27.28 15.40 13.85
C ARG A 41 27.89 15.49 15.25
N LEU A 42 27.11 15.96 16.23
CA LEU A 42 27.50 16.05 17.64
C LEU A 42 27.20 14.77 18.44
N HIS A 43 26.77 13.70 17.77
CA HIS A 43 26.36 12.43 18.39
C HIS A 43 25.27 12.58 19.46
N LEU A 44 24.36 13.54 19.24
CA LEU A 44 23.17 13.72 20.07
C LEU A 44 22.04 12.82 19.54
N ARG A 45 21.06 12.52 20.40
CA ARG A 45 19.78 11.94 19.97
C ARG A 45 19.02 12.96 19.10
N PRO A 46 18.07 12.51 18.26
CA PRO A 46 17.18 13.41 17.51
C PRO A 46 16.61 14.53 18.40
N LEU A 47 16.53 15.74 17.86
CA LEU A 47 16.08 16.90 18.63
C LEU A 47 14.60 16.78 18.97
N LEU A 48 13.79 16.23 18.06
CA LEU A 48 12.40 15.89 18.32
C LEU A 48 12.25 14.46 18.85
N HIS A 49 11.33 14.28 19.79
CA HIS A 49 10.91 12.94 20.20
C HIS A 49 9.92 12.34 19.18
N GLN A 50 10.21 11.12 18.73
CA GLN A 50 9.31 10.30 17.94
C GLN A 50 9.15 8.94 18.63
N PRO A 51 7.92 8.49 18.93
CA PRO A 51 7.70 7.15 19.46
C PRO A 51 8.15 6.09 18.45
N ASP A 52 8.66 4.96 18.95
CA ASP A 52 9.03 3.81 18.12
C ASP A 52 7.78 3.28 17.39
N PRO A 53 7.71 3.37 16.04
CA PRO A 53 6.53 2.93 15.30
C PRO A 53 6.18 1.46 15.51
N THR A 54 7.16 0.61 15.83
CA THR A 54 6.94 -0.82 16.04
C THR A 54 6.18 -1.13 17.33
N ALA A 55 6.16 -0.20 18.28
CA ALA A 55 5.36 -0.31 19.51
C ALA A 55 3.88 0.07 19.29
N PHE A 56 3.54 0.61 18.12
CA PHE A 56 2.20 1.10 17.77
C PHE A 56 1.74 0.46 16.46
N ASP A 57 1.41 -0.82 16.50
CA ASP A 57 0.81 -1.52 15.36
C ASP A 57 -0.72 -1.27 15.31
N PRO A 58 -1.24 -0.44 14.39
CA PRO A 58 -2.68 -0.19 14.30
C PRO A 58 -3.46 -1.44 13.88
N MET A 59 -2.81 -2.42 13.25
CA MET A 59 -3.44 -3.68 12.82
C MET A 59 -3.70 -4.63 13.99
N SER A 60 -3.09 -4.36 15.14
CA SER A 60 -3.37 -5.06 16.40
C SER A 60 -4.61 -4.53 17.13
N GLN A 61 -5.17 -3.40 16.68
CA GLN A 61 -6.33 -2.79 17.34
C GLN A 61 -7.62 -3.44 16.86
N ASP A 62 -8.48 -3.82 17.80
CA ASP A 62 -9.82 -4.32 17.47
C ASP A 62 -10.69 -3.23 16.84
N ARG A 63 -10.47 -1.97 17.25
CA ARG A 63 -11.26 -0.82 16.80
C ARG A 63 -10.41 0.41 16.52
N TRP A 64 -10.83 1.15 15.50
CA TRP A 64 -10.17 2.38 15.06
C TRP A 64 -11.01 3.61 15.39
N THR A 65 -10.34 4.75 15.64
CA THR A 65 -11.00 6.05 15.70
C THR A 65 -11.49 6.47 14.32
N LEU A 66 -12.30 7.54 14.27
CA LEU A 66 -12.70 8.15 13.01
C LEU A 66 -11.49 8.61 12.15
N PRO A 67 -10.50 9.35 12.66
CA PRO A 67 -9.30 9.69 11.89
C PRO A 67 -8.53 8.48 11.37
N MET A 68 -8.32 7.45 12.21
CA MET A 68 -7.67 6.20 11.80
C MET A 68 -8.42 5.52 10.64
N THR A 69 -9.75 5.46 10.73
CA THR A 69 -10.60 4.84 9.71
C THR A 69 -10.54 5.61 8.39
N ILE A 70 -10.66 6.93 8.44
CA ILE A 70 -10.56 7.78 7.25
C ILE A 70 -9.16 7.67 6.64
N ALA A 71 -8.10 7.61 7.46
CA ALA A 71 -6.75 7.40 6.97
C ALA A 71 -6.61 6.09 6.19
N TRP A 72 -7.19 5.00 6.69
CA TRP A 72 -7.25 3.76 5.94
C TRP A 72 -8.03 3.92 4.63
N ILE A 73 -9.18 4.60 4.66
CA ILE A 73 -10.02 4.83 3.48
C ILE A 73 -9.32 5.70 2.41
N VAL A 74 -8.40 6.57 2.80
CA VAL A 74 -7.60 7.37 1.87
C VAL A 74 -6.40 6.58 1.34
N TRP A 75 -5.56 6.07 2.24
CA TRP A 75 -4.20 5.61 1.92
C TRP A 75 -4.03 4.10 1.87
N ARG A 76 -4.89 3.32 2.54
CA ARG A 76 -4.80 1.85 2.64
C ARG A 76 -3.49 1.34 3.23
N THR A 77 -2.79 2.12 4.04
CA THR A 77 -1.53 1.70 4.68
C THR A 77 -1.63 1.72 6.19
N PRO A 78 -1.06 0.74 6.90
CA PRO A 78 -0.95 0.77 8.36
C PRO A 78 -0.25 2.03 8.87
N GLU A 79 0.75 2.53 8.14
CA GLU A 79 1.52 3.73 8.51
C GLU A 79 0.62 4.96 8.65
N ALA A 80 -0.24 5.21 7.65
CA ALA A 80 -1.14 6.36 7.68
C ALA A 80 -2.19 6.26 8.81
N VAL A 81 -2.64 5.03 9.10
CA VAL A 81 -3.53 4.77 10.24
C VAL A 81 -2.82 5.04 11.57
N ARG A 82 -1.56 4.58 11.71
CA ARG A 82 -0.72 4.82 12.89
C ARG A 82 -0.50 6.31 13.13
N GLU A 83 -0.19 7.06 12.08
CA GLU A 83 -0.03 8.52 12.11
C GLU A 83 -1.33 9.27 12.47
N SER A 84 -2.48 8.60 12.42
CA SER A 84 -3.78 9.14 12.83
C SER A 84 -4.26 8.58 14.18
N TRP A 85 -3.40 7.87 14.92
CA TRP A 85 -3.73 7.24 16.20
C TRP A 85 -3.28 8.11 17.39
N ASP A 86 -4.23 8.55 18.23
CA ASP A 86 -4.00 9.40 19.42
C ASP A 86 -2.82 8.93 20.27
N ALA A 87 -2.74 7.64 20.57
CA ALA A 87 -1.71 7.08 21.45
C ALA A 87 -0.30 7.22 20.86
N TYR A 88 -0.18 7.09 19.53
CA TYR A 88 1.07 7.32 18.81
C TYR A 88 1.42 8.81 18.77
N ILE A 89 0.41 9.66 18.53
CA ILE A 89 0.62 11.12 18.39
C ILE A 89 1.00 11.79 19.71
N ILE A 90 0.49 11.34 20.86
CA ILE A 90 0.77 11.98 22.17
C ILE A 90 2.27 12.10 22.49
N GLY A 91 3.07 11.12 22.05
CA GLY A 91 4.52 11.15 22.23
C GLY A 91 5.29 11.82 21.09
N TYR A 92 4.61 12.28 20.05
CA TYR A 92 5.22 12.76 18.83
C TYR A 92 5.38 14.29 18.84
N GLU A 93 6.60 14.75 18.71
CA GLU A 93 6.92 16.17 18.59
C GLU A 93 7.12 16.55 17.12
N ARG A 94 6.69 17.76 16.76
CA ARG A 94 7.03 18.42 15.49
C ARG A 94 7.57 19.81 15.73
N TRP A 95 8.32 20.29 14.75
CA TRP A 95 8.67 21.70 14.68
C TRP A 95 7.41 22.53 14.37
N ARG A 96 7.13 23.52 15.21
CA ARG A 96 6.06 24.50 15.01
C ARG A 96 6.67 25.84 14.69
N GLU A 97 6.16 26.50 13.66
CA GLU A 97 6.54 27.86 13.32
C GLU A 97 6.17 28.83 14.45
N VAL A 98 7.13 29.65 14.85
CA VAL A 98 6.93 30.72 15.82
C VAL A 98 6.76 32.02 15.04
N PHE A 99 5.59 32.64 15.16
CA PHE A 99 5.29 33.90 14.49
C PHE A 99 5.42 35.10 15.43
N ARG A 100 6.05 36.18 14.96
CA ARG A 100 6.06 37.50 15.61
C ARG A 100 5.74 38.55 14.57
N ASP A 101 4.76 39.41 14.87
CA ASP A 101 4.29 40.47 13.96
C ASP A 101 3.91 39.95 12.55
N GLY A 102 3.29 38.76 12.49
CA GLY A 102 2.86 38.12 11.25
C GLY A 102 3.97 37.49 10.41
N ARG A 103 5.21 37.43 10.92
CA ARG A 103 6.35 36.78 10.25
C ARG A 103 6.84 35.58 11.06
N CYS A 104 7.16 34.49 10.39
CA CYS A 104 7.84 33.35 11.03
C CYS A 104 9.26 33.79 11.41
N VAL A 105 9.59 33.70 12.70
CA VAL A 105 10.90 34.11 13.26
C VAL A 105 11.76 32.92 13.70
N GLY A 106 11.23 31.70 13.63
CA GLY A 106 11.94 30.49 14.02
C GLY A 106 10.98 29.32 14.24
N PHE A 107 11.49 28.23 14.82
CA PHE A 107 10.69 27.04 15.11
C PHE A 107 10.93 26.53 16.53
N GLU A 108 9.89 26.01 17.16
CA GLU A 108 10.01 25.35 18.46
C GLU A 108 9.45 23.92 18.40
N PRO A 109 10.00 22.98 19.17
CA PRO A 109 9.36 21.69 19.37
C PRO A 109 8.00 21.90 20.01
N GLY A 110 6.99 21.22 19.50
CA GLY A 110 5.69 21.15 20.12
C GLY A 110 4.99 19.84 19.83
N PRO A 111 3.98 19.47 20.64
CA PRO A 111 3.19 18.29 20.37
C PRO A 111 2.49 18.43 19.02
N LEU A 112 2.32 17.30 18.33
CA LEU A 112 1.34 17.22 17.25
C LEU A 112 -0.06 17.49 17.82
N PRO A 113 -0.95 18.18 17.05
CA PRO A 113 -2.35 18.27 17.43
C PRO A 113 -2.96 16.87 17.46
N ASN A 114 -3.96 16.65 18.32
CA ASN A 114 -4.74 15.41 18.28
C ASN A 114 -5.25 15.18 16.86
N PRO A 115 -5.19 13.94 16.36
CA PRO A 115 -5.73 13.65 15.05
C PRO A 115 -7.25 13.80 15.15
N THR A 116 -7.79 14.67 14.31
CA THR A 116 -9.22 14.84 14.13
C THR A 116 -9.52 14.89 12.65
N TRP A 117 -10.77 14.64 12.29
CA TRP A 117 -11.20 14.73 10.89
C TRP A 117 -10.78 16.06 10.23
N PRO A 118 -11.00 17.26 10.83
CA PRO A 118 -10.55 18.51 10.23
C PRO A 118 -9.03 18.62 10.08
N VAL A 119 -8.25 18.10 11.05
CA VAL A 119 -6.79 18.11 10.93
C VAL A 119 -6.34 17.23 9.76
N LEU A 120 -6.98 16.08 9.58
CA LEU A 120 -6.70 15.15 8.50
C LEU A 120 -7.09 15.73 7.13
N ALA A 121 -8.22 16.42 7.05
CA ALA A 121 -8.65 17.17 5.86
C ALA A 121 -7.77 18.38 5.55
N LEU A 122 -7.18 19.04 6.57
CA LEU A 122 -6.24 20.16 6.38
C LEU A 122 -4.82 19.70 6.04
N ASN A 123 -4.42 18.49 6.47
CA ASN A 123 -3.14 17.89 6.14
C ASN A 123 -3.08 17.35 4.69
N GLU A 124 -3.94 17.85 3.80
CA GLU A 124 -3.87 17.71 2.34
C GLU A 124 -2.61 18.39 1.72
N ASN A 125 -1.46 18.34 2.39
CA ASN A 125 -0.16 18.25 1.72
C ASN A 125 -0.03 16.88 1.03
N TYR A 126 -1.04 16.58 0.23
CA TYR A 126 -1.06 15.59 -0.82
C TYR A 126 0.25 15.72 -1.62
N PRO A 127 0.91 14.63 -2.03
CA PRO A 127 1.71 14.69 -3.24
C PRO A 127 0.76 15.15 -4.36
N ARG A 128 0.78 16.46 -4.64
CA ARG A 128 0.16 17.08 -5.82
C ARG A 128 0.76 16.54 -7.11
N GLU A 129 1.80 15.71 -7.01
CA GLU A 129 2.24 14.76 -8.03
C GLU A 129 1.17 13.67 -8.24
N ARG A 130 -0.04 14.12 -8.59
CA ARG A 130 -0.89 13.54 -9.61
C ARG A 130 -0.10 13.53 -10.93
N SER A 131 0.99 12.76 -11.00
CA SER A 131 1.36 12.28 -12.32
C SER A 131 0.09 11.58 -12.83
N ARG A 132 -0.47 12.06 -13.93
CA ARG A 132 -1.61 11.41 -14.60
C ARG A 132 -1.32 9.94 -14.92
N GLU A 133 -0.07 9.52 -14.77
CA GLU A 133 0.47 8.19 -15.07
C GLU A 133 0.39 7.24 -13.88
N ALA A 134 0.17 7.72 -12.64
CA ALA A 134 -0.12 6.81 -11.54
C ALA A 134 -1.52 6.20 -11.78
N PRO A 135 -1.63 4.87 -11.95
CA PRO A 135 -2.90 4.22 -12.29
C PRO A 135 -3.96 4.40 -11.19
N TRP A 136 -3.53 4.80 -9.99
CA TRP A 136 -4.39 5.00 -8.85
C TRP A 136 -4.37 6.45 -8.34
N ARG A 137 -5.56 6.94 -7.94
CA ARG A 137 -5.73 8.23 -7.27
C ARG A 137 -6.21 8.00 -5.83
N PRO A 138 -5.41 8.38 -4.81
CA PRO A 138 -5.92 8.46 -3.45
C PRO A 138 -7.20 9.28 -3.41
N ARG A 139 -8.19 8.78 -2.67
CA ARG A 139 -9.43 9.49 -2.36
C ARG A 139 -9.09 10.72 -1.54
N SER A 140 -9.75 11.85 -1.77
CA SER A 140 -9.60 12.93 -0.79
C SER A 140 -10.13 12.43 0.56
N PRO A 141 -9.61 12.94 1.69
CA PRO A 141 -10.21 12.68 2.99
C PRO A 141 -11.74 12.92 2.97
N HIS A 142 -12.22 13.89 2.18
CA HIS A 142 -13.64 14.20 2.11
C HIS A 142 -14.44 13.09 1.41
N ASP A 143 -13.97 12.63 0.26
CA ASP A 143 -14.57 11.49 -0.44
C ASP A 143 -14.56 10.24 0.45
N ALA A 144 -13.46 10.03 1.19
CA ALA A 144 -13.33 8.91 2.13
C ALA A 144 -14.35 9.00 3.28
N LEU A 145 -14.59 10.19 3.83
CA LEU A 145 -15.62 10.42 4.83
C LEU A 145 -17.02 10.17 4.25
N GLU A 146 -17.32 10.66 3.05
CA GLU A 146 -18.61 10.44 2.38
C GLU A 146 -18.87 8.95 2.12
N GLU A 147 -17.87 8.21 1.65
CA GLU A 147 -17.95 6.75 1.47
C GLU A 147 -18.22 6.03 2.79
N LEU A 148 -17.51 6.40 3.86
CA LEU A 148 -17.74 5.85 5.19
C LEU A 148 -19.17 6.15 5.67
N TRP A 149 -19.65 7.38 5.48
CA TRP A 149 -20.99 7.79 5.89
C TRP A 149 -22.08 7.00 5.18
N LYS A 150 -21.94 6.78 3.87
CA LYS A 150 -22.84 5.93 3.08
C LYS A 150 -22.87 4.50 3.62
N ALA A 151 -21.71 3.90 3.87
CA ALA A 151 -21.61 2.54 4.39
C ALA A 151 -22.28 2.39 5.77
N LEU A 152 -22.14 3.41 6.64
CA LEU A 152 -22.81 3.46 7.95
C LEU A 152 -24.34 3.57 7.82
N GLN A 153 -24.83 4.44 6.94
CA GLN A 153 -26.27 4.60 6.67
C GLN A 153 -26.92 3.33 6.11
N GLN A 154 -26.16 2.53 5.37
CA GLN A 154 -26.60 1.26 4.79
C GLN A 154 -26.52 0.08 5.78
N GLY A 155 -25.86 0.25 6.93
CA GLY A 155 -25.60 -0.83 7.89
C GLY A 155 -24.57 -1.84 7.38
N ASP A 156 -23.63 -1.38 6.55
CA ASP A 156 -22.51 -2.20 6.09
C ASP A 156 -21.34 -2.20 7.05
N ILE A 157 -21.21 -1.13 7.83
CA ILE A 157 -20.23 -0.96 8.90
C ILE A 157 -20.96 -0.64 10.20
N GLU A 158 -20.54 -1.27 11.28
CA GLU A 158 -20.98 -0.98 12.64
C GLU A 158 -20.09 0.10 13.27
N ALA A 159 -20.66 0.86 14.20
CA ALA A 159 -19.95 1.90 14.91
C ALA A 159 -20.51 2.05 16.32
N ASP A 160 -19.61 2.24 17.29
CA ASP A 160 -19.96 2.53 18.66
C ASP A 160 -19.35 3.86 19.07
N ALA A 161 -19.98 4.53 20.02
CA ALA A 161 -19.53 5.82 20.50
C ALA A 161 -20.00 6.06 21.93
N ILE A 162 -19.50 7.13 22.54
CA ILE A 162 -20.01 7.62 23.82
C ILE A 162 -21.16 8.59 23.54
N ASP A 163 -22.36 8.22 23.95
CA ASP A 163 -23.55 9.07 23.88
C ASP A 163 -23.38 10.30 24.81
N LEU A 164 -23.65 11.49 24.27
CA LEU A 164 -23.43 12.75 24.98
C LEU A 164 -24.41 13.00 26.13
N ASP A 165 -25.60 12.40 26.12
CA ASP A 165 -26.59 12.58 27.19
C ASP A 165 -26.39 11.58 28.32
N THR A 166 -26.24 10.31 27.96
CA THR A 166 -26.13 9.20 28.92
C THR A 166 -24.70 8.96 29.40
N LYS A 167 -23.70 9.42 28.65
CA LYS A 167 -22.27 9.15 28.86
C LYS A 167 -21.89 7.67 28.82
N GLN A 168 -22.74 6.83 28.23
CA GLN A 168 -22.51 5.40 28.05
C GLN A 168 -21.97 5.11 26.66
N ASN A 169 -21.22 4.01 26.52
CA ASN A 169 -20.85 3.48 25.21
C ASN A 169 -22.07 2.78 24.61
N VAL A 170 -22.45 3.16 23.40
CA VAL A 170 -23.62 2.65 22.69
C VAL A 170 -23.29 2.42 21.22
N GLU A 171 -23.97 1.45 20.61
CA GLU A 171 -23.94 1.21 19.17
C GLU A 171 -24.81 2.26 18.45
N ILE A 172 -24.24 2.95 17.48
CA ILE A 172 -24.96 3.93 16.67
C ILE A 172 -25.69 3.20 15.55
N GLN A 173 -27.02 3.11 15.67
CA GLN A 173 -27.88 2.44 14.70
C GLN A 173 -27.76 3.05 13.29
N ALA A 174 -27.78 2.21 12.25
CA ALA A 174 -27.68 2.62 10.84
C ALA A 174 -28.65 3.75 10.45
N SER A 175 -29.87 3.73 10.99
CA SER A 175 -30.89 4.75 10.73
C SER A 175 -30.54 6.13 11.30
N ALA A 176 -29.75 6.21 12.38
CA ALA A 176 -29.35 7.48 13.00
C ALA A 176 -28.39 8.26 12.10
N TRP A 177 -27.47 7.58 11.42
CA TRP A 177 -26.46 8.19 10.52
C TRP A 177 -27.05 9.03 9.38
N LYS A 178 -28.34 8.88 9.08
CA LYS A 178 -29.05 9.70 8.08
C LYS A 178 -29.23 11.15 8.52
N ASN A 179 -29.31 11.37 9.82
CA ASN A 179 -29.56 12.69 10.41
C ASN A 179 -28.31 13.25 11.09
N LEU A 180 -27.25 12.46 11.26
CA LEU A 180 -26.03 12.92 11.90
C LEU A 180 -25.14 13.68 10.90
N GLU A 181 -24.49 14.72 11.41
CA GLU A 181 -23.40 15.47 10.79
C GLU A 181 -22.21 15.51 11.75
N LEU A 182 -21.01 15.69 11.18
CA LEU A 182 -19.77 15.72 11.94
C LEU A 182 -19.36 17.16 12.29
N TYR A 183 -19.08 17.39 13.57
CA TYR A 183 -18.62 18.66 14.12
C TYR A 183 -17.31 18.48 14.88
N PHE A 184 -16.57 19.57 15.06
CA PHE A 184 -15.37 19.60 15.87
C PHE A 184 -15.57 20.50 17.08
N GLU A 185 -15.59 19.90 18.26
CA GLU A 185 -15.84 20.59 19.53
C GLU A 185 -14.77 20.23 20.54
N PHE A 186 -14.19 21.24 21.19
CA PHE A 186 -13.21 21.05 22.28
C PHE A 186 -12.05 20.11 21.94
N GLY A 187 -11.60 20.07 20.68
CA GLY A 187 -10.49 19.23 20.27
C GLY A 187 -10.87 17.77 19.94
N THR A 188 -12.15 17.45 19.80
CA THR A 188 -12.62 16.10 19.43
C THR A 188 -13.69 16.14 18.34
N ASP A 189 -13.78 15.06 17.58
CA ASP A 189 -14.83 14.85 16.59
C ASP A 189 -16.12 14.37 17.29
N VAL A 190 -17.24 15.04 16.98
CA VAL A 190 -18.56 14.71 17.53
C VAL A 190 -19.58 14.61 16.39
N ALA A 191 -20.45 13.61 16.44
CA ALA A 191 -21.55 13.44 15.49
C ALA A 191 -22.88 13.87 16.14
N LYS A 192 -23.59 14.83 15.54
CA LYS A 192 -24.84 15.41 16.09
C LYS A 192 -25.85 15.67 14.97
N GLU A 193 -27.13 15.79 15.29
CA GLU A 193 -28.16 16.10 14.30
C GLU A 193 -28.04 17.52 13.73
N ASP A 194 -27.60 18.46 14.56
CA ASP A 194 -27.33 19.83 14.16
C ASP A 194 -26.28 20.47 15.10
N ALA A 195 -25.72 21.60 14.68
CA ALA A 195 -24.66 22.29 15.41
C ALA A 195 -25.06 22.74 16.82
N LEU A 196 -26.35 23.04 17.06
CA LEU A 196 -26.89 23.50 18.35
C LEU A 196 -27.39 22.36 19.24
N SER A 197 -27.54 21.15 18.68
CA SER A 197 -27.96 19.99 19.45
C SER A 197 -26.96 19.68 20.57
N ARG A 198 -27.53 19.38 21.75
CA ARG A 198 -26.78 18.93 22.94
C ARG A 198 -26.60 17.42 22.95
N SER A 199 -27.43 16.72 22.20
CA SER A 199 -27.42 15.28 22.02
C SER A 199 -26.52 14.90 20.85
N GLY A 200 -25.95 13.71 20.89
CA GLY A 200 -25.07 13.20 19.86
C GLY A 200 -24.06 12.22 20.42
N PHE A 201 -22.97 12.04 19.67
CA PHE A 201 -21.98 11.00 19.93
C PHE A 201 -20.57 11.57 19.86
N ARG A 202 -19.68 11.09 20.73
CA ARG A 202 -18.24 11.41 20.70
C ARG A 202 -17.43 10.13 20.82
N ASP A 203 -16.13 10.21 20.50
CA ASP A 203 -15.22 9.05 20.55
C ASP A 203 -15.76 7.87 19.71
N ILE A 204 -16.08 8.16 18.46
CA ILE A 204 -16.65 7.19 17.51
C ILE A 204 -15.58 6.17 17.14
N ARG A 205 -15.92 4.88 17.25
CA ARG A 205 -15.04 3.74 17.02
C ARG A 205 -15.65 2.75 16.04
N PHE A 206 -14.83 2.23 15.14
CA PHE A 206 -15.23 1.27 14.10
C PHE A 206 -14.48 -0.05 14.27
N PRO A 207 -15.12 -1.22 14.11
CA PRO A 207 -14.42 -2.49 14.08
C PRO A 207 -13.41 -2.52 12.93
N MET A 208 -12.11 -2.64 13.25
CA MET A 208 -11.04 -2.58 12.26
C MET A 208 -11.23 -3.62 11.16
N CYS A 209 -11.66 -4.83 11.54
CA CYS A 209 -11.86 -5.92 10.59
C CYS A 209 -12.96 -5.63 9.54
N GLN A 210 -14.01 -4.89 9.90
CA GLN A 210 -15.06 -4.49 8.96
C GLN A 210 -14.56 -3.39 8.01
N ILE A 211 -13.77 -2.44 8.53
CA ILE A 211 -13.14 -1.40 7.71
C ILE A 211 -12.19 -2.03 6.67
N ILE A 212 -11.34 -2.96 7.08
CA ILE A 212 -10.43 -3.65 6.14
C ILE A 212 -11.21 -4.51 5.14
N ASP A 213 -12.27 -5.20 5.55
CA ASP A 213 -13.06 -6.01 4.61
C ASP A 213 -13.74 -5.12 3.56
N ALA A 214 -14.36 -4.02 3.99
CA ALA A 214 -15.03 -3.07 3.11
C ALA A 214 -14.07 -2.30 2.19
N TRP A 215 -12.87 -2.01 2.68
CA TRP A 215 -11.85 -1.25 1.98
C TRP A 215 -10.50 -1.98 2.10
N PRO A 216 -10.28 -3.07 1.37
CA PRO A 216 -9.08 -3.89 1.54
C PRO A 216 -7.81 -3.14 1.10
N ASP A 217 -6.67 -3.63 1.59
CA ASP A 217 -5.35 -3.10 1.29
C ASP A 217 -5.13 -3.01 -0.22
N ARG A 218 -4.48 -1.94 -0.66
CA ARG A 218 -4.06 -1.75 -2.05
C ARG A 218 -2.60 -2.15 -2.16
N ILE A 219 -2.38 -3.44 -2.33
CA ILE A 219 -1.08 -3.92 -2.79
C ILE A 219 -0.98 -3.52 -4.26
N LEU A 220 -0.39 -2.37 -4.56
CA LEU A 220 0.14 -2.05 -5.88
C LEU A 220 1.53 -2.65 -5.92
N PRO A 221 1.71 -3.91 -6.38
CA PRO A 221 3.05 -4.42 -6.41
C PRO A 221 3.75 -3.69 -7.56
N GLU A 222 4.90 -3.08 -7.26
CA GLU A 222 5.75 -2.43 -8.28
C GLU A 222 6.09 -3.40 -9.42
N THR A 223 6.01 -4.70 -9.12
CA THR A 223 6.20 -5.83 -10.03
C THR A 223 5.04 -6.80 -9.91
N LEU A 224 4.53 -7.31 -11.03
CA LEU A 224 3.51 -8.35 -10.98
C LEU A 224 4.02 -9.56 -10.17
N PRO A 225 3.15 -10.24 -9.40
CA PRO A 225 3.57 -11.42 -8.66
C PRO A 225 4.07 -12.52 -9.61
N PRO A 226 4.84 -13.50 -9.10
CA PRO A 226 5.36 -14.58 -9.93
C PRO A 226 4.25 -15.31 -10.69
N LEU A 227 4.44 -15.46 -12.01
CA LEU A 227 3.47 -16.13 -12.88
C LEU A 227 3.24 -17.58 -12.44
N MET A 228 1.98 -17.96 -12.25
CA MET A 228 1.58 -19.33 -11.92
C MET A 228 1.10 -20.06 -13.18
N ALA A 229 1.90 -21.01 -13.67
CA ALA A 229 1.48 -21.85 -14.78
C ALA A 229 0.34 -22.82 -14.37
N PRO A 230 -0.66 -23.08 -15.23
CA PRO A 230 -1.77 -23.99 -14.96
C PRO A 230 -1.37 -25.46 -15.12
N GLU A 231 -0.22 -25.85 -14.59
CA GLU A 231 0.31 -27.22 -14.73
C GLU A 231 -0.19 -28.15 -13.61
N GLY A 232 -0.45 -29.40 -14.01
CA GLY A 232 -0.84 -30.49 -13.12
C GLY A 232 -2.30 -30.41 -12.66
N PRO A 233 -2.72 -31.39 -11.82
CA PRO A 233 -4.06 -31.38 -11.24
C PRO A 233 -4.21 -30.29 -10.18
N GLY A 234 -5.46 -29.93 -9.90
CA GLY A 234 -5.83 -29.03 -8.80
C GLY A 234 -6.32 -27.67 -9.27
N TYR A 235 -6.23 -26.70 -8.36
CA TYR A 235 -6.78 -25.37 -8.55
C TYR A 235 -5.70 -24.30 -8.44
N MET A 236 -5.96 -23.12 -9.01
CA MET A 236 -5.14 -21.92 -8.86
C MET A 236 -6.03 -20.71 -8.55
N PRO A 237 -5.50 -19.67 -7.88
CA PRO A 237 -6.21 -18.41 -7.68
C PRO A 237 -6.78 -17.86 -8.98
N LEU A 238 -7.97 -17.26 -8.92
CA LEU A 238 -8.64 -16.69 -10.08
C LEU A 238 -7.81 -15.56 -10.69
N SER A 239 -7.25 -14.65 -9.87
CA SER A 239 -6.33 -13.60 -10.33
C SER A 239 -5.07 -14.15 -10.98
N ALA A 240 -4.54 -15.28 -10.50
CA ALA A 240 -3.38 -15.92 -11.13
C ALA A 240 -3.72 -16.48 -12.52
N ALA A 241 -4.94 -16.99 -12.71
CA ALA A 241 -5.42 -17.41 -14.03
C ALA A 241 -5.66 -16.21 -14.95
N ALA A 242 -6.20 -15.10 -14.44
CA ALA A 242 -6.32 -13.87 -15.20
C ALA A 242 -4.94 -13.32 -15.62
N GLN A 243 -3.96 -13.32 -14.71
CA GLN A 243 -2.57 -12.96 -15.02
C GLN A 243 -1.97 -13.87 -16.10
N TRP A 244 -2.21 -15.17 -16.03
CA TRP A 244 -1.80 -16.12 -17.07
C TRP A 244 -2.34 -15.73 -18.46
N ILE A 245 -3.62 -15.35 -18.52
CA ILE A 245 -4.29 -14.92 -19.75
C ILE A 245 -3.74 -13.58 -20.24
N ALA A 246 -3.65 -12.57 -19.37
CA ALA A 246 -3.19 -11.22 -19.69
C ALA A 246 -1.73 -11.23 -20.20
N THR A 247 -0.88 -12.03 -19.56
CA THR A 247 0.54 -12.17 -19.93
C THR A 247 0.78 -13.12 -21.09
N LYS A 248 -0.27 -13.78 -21.62
CA LYS A 248 -0.17 -14.84 -22.64
C LYS A 248 0.85 -15.92 -22.24
N GLY A 249 0.76 -16.40 -21.01
CA GLY A 249 1.69 -17.39 -20.45
C GLY A 249 3.09 -16.83 -20.19
N GLY A 250 3.18 -15.55 -19.84
CA GLY A 250 4.45 -14.85 -19.60
C GLY A 250 5.20 -14.40 -20.86
N ALA A 251 4.61 -14.57 -22.04
CA ALA A 251 5.17 -14.08 -23.30
C ALA A 251 5.03 -12.56 -23.48
N HIS A 252 4.15 -11.93 -22.69
CA HIS A 252 3.85 -10.51 -22.71
C HIS A 252 3.79 -9.95 -21.29
N ASP A 253 4.34 -8.75 -21.08
CA ASP A 253 4.17 -8.00 -19.85
C ASP A 253 3.11 -6.91 -20.09
N PRO A 254 1.88 -7.06 -19.56
CA PRO A 254 0.84 -6.05 -19.73
C PRO A 254 1.10 -4.81 -18.85
N GLY A 255 2.01 -4.88 -17.86
CA GLY A 255 2.19 -3.80 -16.89
C GLY A 255 0.85 -3.35 -16.28
N ALA A 256 0.58 -2.05 -16.36
CA ALA A 256 -0.66 -1.40 -15.91
C ALA A 256 -1.70 -1.21 -17.03
N ASP A 257 -1.61 -1.94 -18.15
CA ASP A 257 -2.60 -1.89 -19.23
C ASP A 257 -3.94 -2.48 -18.79
N PHE A 258 -4.83 -1.62 -18.30
CA PHE A 258 -6.15 -2.03 -17.82
C PHE A 258 -6.98 -2.76 -18.88
N VAL A 259 -6.82 -2.44 -20.17
CA VAL A 259 -7.56 -3.12 -21.25
C VAL A 259 -7.15 -4.58 -21.37
N ALA A 260 -5.86 -4.88 -21.20
CA ALA A 260 -5.36 -6.25 -21.22
C ALA A 260 -5.87 -7.06 -20.03
N TRP A 261 -6.00 -6.43 -18.87
CA TRP A 261 -6.56 -7.06 -17.67
C TRP A 261 -8.07 -7.26 -17.78
N ASP A 262 -8.83 -6.25 -18.24
CA ASP A 262 -10.26 -6.35 -18.50
C ASP A 262 -10.58 -7.49 -19.48
N ASP A 263 -9.85 -7.58 -20.61
CA ASP A 263 -10.00 -8.69 -21.57
C ASP A 263 -9.72 -10.05 -20.92
N ALA A 264 -8.66 -10.14 -20.10
CA ALA A 264 -8.29 -11.38 -19.44
C ALA A 264 -9.35 -11.86 -18.45
N TYR A 265 -9.87 -10.97 -17.62
CA TYR A 265 -10.94 -11.28 -16.68
C TYR A 265 -12.24 -11.61 -17.41
N LEU A 266 -12.66 -10.82 -18.40
CA LEU A 266 -13.86 -11.07 -19.19
C LEU A 266 -13.83 -12.46 -19.83
N ARG A 267 -12.71 -12.81 -20.49
CA ARG A 267 -12.56 -14.13 -21.12
C ARG A 267 -12.57 -15.26 -20.08
N LEU A 268 -12.04 -15.03 -18.89
CA LEU A 268 -12.06 -16.02 -17.82
C LEU A 268 -13.48 -16.21 -17.27
N THR A 269 -14.18 -15.12 -16.95
CA THR A 269 -15.54 -15.16 -16.40
C THR A 269 -16.55 -15.72 -17.40
N ASP A 270 -16.42 -15.42 -18.70
CA ASP A 270 -17.24 -16.01 -19.76
C ASP A 270 -17.14 -17.54 -19.82
N ARG A 271 -15.92 -18.06 -19.64
CA ARG A 271 -15.67 -19.52 -19.61
C ARG A 271 -16.19 -20.16 -18.33
N ILE A 272 -16.08 -19.47 -17.20
CA ILE A 272 -16.70 -19.92 -15.96
C ILE A 272 -18.23 -19.99 -16.15
N ALA A 273 -18.85 -18.92 -16.66
CA ALA A 273 -20.29 -18.84 -16.92
C ALA A 273 -20.79 -19.92 -17.89
N SER A 274 -19.97 -20.25 -18.89
CA SER A 274 -20.25 -21.32 -19.88
C SER A 274 -20.03 -22.75 -19.34
N ARG A 275 -19.60 -22.91 -18.08
CA ARG A 275 -19.22 -24.19 -17.44
C ARG A 275 -17.99 -24.87 -18.07
N ASP A 276 -17.20 -24.11 -18.80
CA ASP A 276 -15.98 -24.55 -19.46
C ASP A 276 -14.77 -24.57 -18.50
N VAL A 277 -14.82 -23.76 -17.45
CA VAL A 277 -13.82 -23.68 -16.38
C VAL A 277 -14.52 -23.85 -15.03
N ALA A 278 -14.14 -24.89 -14.29
CA ALA A 278 -14.67 -25.11 -12.95
C ALA A 278 -14.10 -24.08 -11.96
N VAL A 279 -14.98 -23.51 -11.12
CA VAL A 279 -14.66 -22.54 -10.07
C VAL A 279 -15.16 -23.03 -8.71
N THR A 280 -14.35 -22.81 -7.69
CA THR A 280 -14.73 -23.06 -6.28
C THR A 280 -14.32 -21.86 -5.43
N GLY A 281 -14.96 -21.71 -4.28
CA GLY A 281 -14.69 -20.63 -3.34
C GLY A 281 -15.07 -21.03 -1.93
N LYS A 282 -14.69 -20.21 -0.96
CA LYS A 282 -15.08 -20.36 0.43
C LYS A 282 -16.21 -19.42 0.76
N GLU A 283 -17.37 -19.97 1.12
CA GLU A 283 -18.47 -19.15 1.61
C GLU A 283 -18.01 -18.41 2.88
N PHE A 284 -18.17 -17.09 2.91
CA PHE A 284 -17.59 -16.26 3.96
C PHE A 284 -18.13 -16.61 5.35
N ARG A 285 -19.43 -16.93 5.46
CA ARG A 285 -20.09 -17.24 6.73
C ARG A 285 -19.73 -18.61 7.29
N SER A 286 -19.76 -19.65 6.46
CA SER A 286 -19.51 -21.03 6.91
C SER A 286 -18.03 -21.43 6.84
N GLY A 287 -17.23 -20.72 6.06
CA GLY A 287 -15.84 -21.06 5.74
C GLY A 287 -15.69 -22.31 4.88
N ARG A 288 -16.79 -22.93 4.44
CA ARG A 288 -16.79 -24.17 3.65
C ARG A 288 -16.40 -23.87 2.21
N SER A 289 -15.56 -24.74 1.66
CA SER A 289 -15.20 -24.70 0.24
C SER A 289 -16.22 -25.45 -0.59
N GLU A 290 -16.82 -24.77 -1.56
CA GLU A 290 -17.90 -25.32 -2.39
C GLU A 290 -17.72 -24.90 -3.86
N PRO A 291 -18.21 -25.71 -4.82
CA PRO A 291 -18.37 -25.27 -6.20
C PRO A 291 -19.36 -24.11 -6.28
N LEU A 292 -19.02 -23.06 -7.03
CA LEU A 292 -19.94 -21.93 -7.25
C LEU A 292 -20.82 -22.19 -8.46
N ASP A 293 -22.02 -21.61 -8.46
CA ASP A 293 -22.89 -21.63 -9.64
C ASP A 293 -22.26 -20.78 -10.77
N PRO A 294 -21.99 -21.37 -11.95
CA PRO A 294 -21.53 -20.66 -13.13
C PRO A 294 -22.34 -19.41 -13.47
N ALA A 295 -23.65 -19.40 -13.22
CA ALA A 295 -24.52 -18.27 -13.54
C ALA A 295 -24.14 -16.99 -12.79
N LEU A 296 -23.45 -17.09 -11.64
CA LEU A 296 -22.96 -15.92 -10.88
C LEU A 296 -21.90 -15.12 -11.64
N PHE A 297 -21.29 -15.69 -12.68
CA PHE A 297 -20.23 -15.07 -13.46
C PHE A 297 -20.73 -14.49 -14.80
N SER A 298 -22.03 -14.61 -15.10
CA SER A 298 -22.64 -13.96 -16.27
C SER A 298 -22.77 -12.46 -16.00
N ASP A 299 -22.23 -11.63 -16.90
CA ASP A 299 -22.28 -10.16 -16.82
C ASP A 299 -21.71 -9.60 -15.50
N LEU A 300 -20.81 -10.35 -14.85
CA LEU A 300 -20.23 -9.98 -13.57
C LEU A 300 -19.25 -8.82 -13.76
N VAL A 301 -19.48 -7.72 -13.04
CA VAL A 301 -18.52 -6.61 -12.98
C VAL A 301 -17.26 -7.08 -12.25
N VAL A 302 -16.08 -6.77 -12.81
CA VAL A 302 -14.80 -7.17 -12.23
C VAL A 302 -14.01 -5.94 -11.82
N HIS A 303 -13.68 -5.85 -10.53
CA HIS A 303 -12.70 -4.93 -9.99
C HIS A 303 -11.39 -5.67 -9.79
N HIS A 304 -10.36 -5.22 -10.51
CA HIS A 304 -9.00 -5.69 -10.33
C HIS A 304 -8.07 -4.51 -10.02
N LEU A 305 -6.85 -4.81 -9.58
CA LEU A 305 -5.89 -3.83 -9.08
C LEU A 305 -5.65 -2.61 -10.00
N PHE A 306 -5.75 -2.81 -11.31
CA PHE A 306 -5.48 -1.78 -12.32
C PHE A 306 -6.76 -1.09 -12.83
N SER A 307 -7.94 -1.47 -12.34
CA SER A 307 -9.20 -0.83 -12.70
C SER A 307 -9.38 0.49 -11.94
N SER A 308 -9.95 1.51 -12.59
CA SER A 308 -10.16 2.83 -12.00
C SER A 308 -11.50 3.00 -11.27
N GLU A 309 -12.42 2.04 -11.38
CA GLU A 309 -13.85 2.20 -11.06
C GLU A 309 -14.30 1.45 -9.79
N GLU A 310 -13.40 1.30 -8.82
CA GLU A 310 -13.59 0.50 -7.61
C GLU A 310 -14.82 0.87 -6.73
N VAL A 311 -15.42 2.05 -6.91
CA VAL A 311 -16.42 2.62 -5.97
C VAL A 311 -17.84 2.70 -6.52
N ASP A 312 -18.03 2.81 -7.82
CA ASP A 312 -19.37 3.04 -8.36
C ASP A 312 -20.29 1.81 -8.16
N HIS A 313 -19.72 0.61 -8.01
CA HIS A 313 -20.47 -0.62 -7.78
C HIS A 313 -20.47 -1.10 -6.32
N ALA A 314 -19.61 -0.57 -5.46
CA ALA A 314 -19.56 -0.94 -4.04
C ALA A 314 -20.84 -0.55 -3.27
N ASP A 315 -21.67 0.34 -3.83
CA ASP A 315 -22.97 0.72 -3.29
C ASP A 315 -24.15 -0.06 -3.93
N ASN A 316 -23.89 -0.87 -4.98
CA ASN A 316 -24.93 -1.62 -5.67
C ASN A 316 -25.22 -2.97 -4.98
N ASP A 317 -26.48 -3.41 -5.05
CA ASP A 317 -26.95 -4.73 -4.63
C ASP A 317 -26.53 -5.86 -5.60
N GLU A 318 -25.87 -5.53 -6.71
CA GLU A 318 -25.33 -6.50 -7.64
C GLU A 318 -24.05 -7.16 -7.10
N LEU A 319 -23.87 -8.42 -7.45
CA LEU A 319 -22.64 -9.14 -7.15
C LEU A 319 -21.53 -8.63 -8.09
N TYR A 320 -20.32 -8.50 -7.57
CA TYR A 320 -19.13 -8.19 -8.38
C TYR A 320 -17.94 -9.01 -7.90
N LEU A 321 -16.95 -9.17 -8.77
CA LEU A 321 -15.68 -9.81 -8.46
C LEU A 321 -14.68 -8.75 -7.97
N TRP A 322 -14.13 -8.96 -6.79
CA TRP A 322 -12.96 -8.24 -6.31
C TRP A 322 -11.73 -9.13 -6.44
N ALA A 323 -10.85 -8.82 -7.38
CA ALA A 323 -9.70 -9.64 -7.67
C ALA A 323 -8.41 -9.03 -7.08
N THR A 324 -7.79 -9.77 -6.16
CA THR A 324 -6.55 -9.36 -5.49
C THR A 324 -5.40 -10.20 -6.05
N PRO A 325 -4.28 -9.59 -6.53
CA PRO A 325 -3.16 -10.34 -7.06
C PRO A 325 -2.62 -11.38 -6.07
N TYR A 326 -2.43 -12.61 -6.52
CA TYR A 326 -1.82 -13.65 -5.71
C TYR A 326 -0.32 -13.40 -5.57
N VAL A 327 0.11 -12.80 -4.46
CA VAL A 327 1.54 -12.59 -4.15
C VAL A 327 2.21 -13.90 -3.72
N ASP A 328 1.68 -14.51 -2.66
CA ASP A 328 2.15 -15.80 -2.16
C ASP A 328 1.08 -16.48 -1.29
N LYS A 329 1.43 -17.67 -0.78
CA LYS A 329 0.53 -18.49 0.04
C LYS A 329 0.26 -17.89 1.42
N GLN A 330 1.17 -17.11 1.97
CA GLN A 330 1.00 -16.47 3.28
C GLN A 330 0.02 -15.31 3.17
N HIS A 331 0.20 -14.43 2.18
CA HIS A 331 -0.73 -13.36 1.83
C HIS A 331 -2.12 -13.93 1.53
N TRP A 332 -2.21 -14.97 0.70
CA TRP A 332 -3.49 -15.63 0.40
C TRP A 332 -4.19 -16.22 1.63
N ARG A 333 -3.42 -16.66 2.64
CA ARG A 333 -3.98 -17.15 3.91
C ARG A 333 -4.48 -16.01 4.79
N ALA A 334 -3.83 -14.85 4.75
CA ALA A 334 -4.12 -13.65 5.54
C ALA A 334 -5.34 -12.85 5.06
N LYS A 335 -6.25 -13.49 4.29
CA LYS A 335 -7.50 -12.93 3.73
C LYS A 335 -7.34 -12.05 2.48
N PHE A 336 -6.14 -11.99 1.89
CA PHE A 336 -5.96 -11.37 0.56
C PHE A 336 -6.34 -12.37 -0.51
N SER A 337 -7.57 -12.29 -1.01
CA SER A 337 -8.05 -13.21 -2.04
C SER A 337 -8.91 -12.57 -3.12
N ASP A 338 -9.17 -13.35 -4.15
CA ASP A 338 -10.27 -13.11 -5.08
C ASP A 338 -11.58 -13.41 -4.37
N ASP A 339 -12.50 -12.45 -4.37
CA ASP A 339 -13.74 -12.49 -3.58
C ASP A 339 -14.94 -12.12 -4.46
N LEU A 340 -16.10 -12.79 -4.27
CA LEU A 340 -17.37 -12.27 -4.77
C LEU A 340 -18.01 -11.45 -3.66
N ARG A 341 -18.31 -10.20 -3.99
CA ARG A 341 -18.82 -9.21 -3.05
C ARG A 341 -20.17 -8.70 -3.51
N GLN A 342 -20.99 -8.35 -2.54
CA GLN A 342 -22.26 -7.64 -2.74
C GLN A 342 -22.21 -6.41 -1.85
N ARG A 343 -22.38 -5.22 -2.44
CA ARG A 343 -22.03 -3.94 -1.79
C ARG A 343 -20.58 -3.90 -1.30
N ARG A 344 -20.34 -3.89 0.01
CA ARG A 344 -19.00 -3.97 0.63
C ARG A 344 -18.76 -5.28 1.40
N LYS A 345 -19.68 -6.24 1.28
CA LYS A 345 -19.64 -7.49 2.06
C LYS A 345 -19.14 -8.64 1.21
N THR A 346 -18.15 -9.35 1.74
CA THR A 346 -17.65 -10.58 1.14
C THR A 346 -18.67 -11.71 1.29
N ILE A 347 -19.16 -12.25 0.17
CA ILE A 347 -20.08 -13.40 0.14
C ILE A 347 -19.28 -14.69 -0.05
N TRP A 348 -18.36 -14.68 -1.02
CA TRP A 348 -17.41 -15.75 -1.28
C TRP A 348 -16.00 -15.20 -1.26
N SER A 349 -15.07 -15.96 -0.71
CA SER A 349 -13.66 -15.62 -0.65
C SER A 349 -12.81 -16.74 -1.24
N LYS A 350 -11.54 -16.46 -1.55
CA LYS A 350 -10.57 -17.46 -2.01
C LYS A 350 -11.06 -18.21 -3.25
N LEU A 351 -11.56 -17.46 -4.23
CA LEU A 351 -11.97 -18.02 -5.50
C LEU A 351 -10.77 -18.66 -6.20
N VAL A 352 -10.94 -19.90 -6.61
CA VAL A 352 -9.93 -20.67 -7.34
C VAL A 352 -10.56 -21.40 -8.51
N VAL A 353 -9.82 -21.52 -9.60
CA VAL A 353 -10.25 -22.16 -10.85
C VAL A 353 -9.42 -23.40 -11.17
N SER A 354 -10.00 -24.35 -11.89
CA SER A 354 -9.33 -25.59 -12.31
C SER A 354 -8.13 -25.30 -13.21
N ARG A 355 -6.95 -25.80 -12.84
CA ARG A 355 -5.74 -25.65 -13.66
C ARG A 355 -5.86 -26.36 -15.00
N ALA A 356 -6.43 -27.57 -15.01
CA ALA A 356 -6.58 -28.36 -16.22
C ALA A 356 -7.47 -27.64 -17.24
N ASP A 357 -8.53 -26.98 -16.78
CA ASP A 357 -9.46 -26.26 -17.65
C ASP A 357 -8.77 -25.00 -18.20
N VAL A 358 -8.06 -24.24 -17.35
CA VAL A 358 -7.28 -23.07 -17.78
C VAL A 358 -6.22 -23.47 -18.83
N ALA A 359 -5.48 -24.56 -18.62
CA ALA A 359 -4.51 -25.07 -19.57
C ALA A 359 -5.15 -25.49 -20.90
N THR A 360 -6.38 -26.02 -20.86
CA THR A 360 -7.12 -26.45 -22.05
C THR A 360 -7.57 -25.27 -22.91
N TRP A 361 -8.05 -24.20 -22.30
CA TRP A 361 -8.60 -23.03 -23.00
C TRP A 361 -7.55 -21.97 -23.37
N TRP A 362 -6.45 -21.91 -22.62
CA TRP A 362 -5.33 -21.02 -22.87
C TRP A 362 -4.02 -21.80 -22.92
N PRO A 363 -3.85 -22.70 -23.92
CA PRO A 363 -2.61 -23.43 -24.15
C PRO A 363 -1.60 -22.47 -24.78
N PHE A 364 -1.09 -21.53 -23.98
CA PHE A 364 0.04 -20.73 -24.43
C PHE A 364 1.24 -21.65 -24.51
N ASP A 365 1.93 -21.59 -25.64
CA ASP A 365 3.20 -22.29 -25.80
C ASP A 365 4.17 -21.73 -24.75
N LEU A 366 4.35 -22.45 -23.64
CA LEU A 366 5.38 -22.19 -22.65
C LEU A 366 6.81 -22.26 -23.24
N GLY A 367 6.91 -22.56 -24.54
CA GLY A 367 8.02 -23.23 -25.14
C GLY A 367 8.02 -24.65 -24.60
N SER A 368 7.77 -25.63 -25.45
CA SER A 368 8.44 -26.91 -25.25
C SER A 368 9.92 -26.59 -25.03
N ASP A 369 10.49 -26.95 -23.88
CA ASP A 369 11.92 -26.89 -23.57
C ASP A 369 12.72 -27.85 -24.48
N GLY A 370 12.64 -27.63 -25.79
CA GLY A 370 13.73 -27.89 -26.70
C GLY A 370 14.64 -26.67 -26.73
N PRO A 371 15.95 -26.86 -26.99
CA PRO A 371 16.92 -25.77 -26.97
C PRO A 371 16.48 -24.63 -27.91
N PRO A 372 16.63 -23.36 -27.47
CA PRO A 372 15.95 -22.23 -28.07
C PRO A 372 16.44 -21.95 -29.50
N ARG A 373 15.49 -21.86 -30.44
CA ARG A 373 15.73 -21.21 -31.73
C ARG A 373 15.61 -19.69 -31.53
N THR A 374 16.73 -19.01 -31.69
CA THR A 374 16.92 -17.56 -31.64
C THR A 374 15.88 -16.79 -32.47
N GLY A 375 15.26 -15.73 -31.92
CA GLY A 375 14.72 -14.67 -32.78
C GLY A 375 13.56 -13.78 -32.32
N ALA A 376 12.84 -14.04 -31.22
CA ALA A 376 11.71 -13.17 -30.84
C ALA A 376 12.18 -11.92 -30.05
N PRO A 377 11.84 -10.69 -30.49
CA PRO A 377 12.16 -9.46 -29.75
C PRO A 377 11.45 -9.43 -28.39
N GLY A 378 12.19 -9.18 -27.31
CA GLY A 378 11.65 -8.95 -25.96
C GLY A 378 11.87 -10.05 -24.92
N ARG A 379 12.28 -11.28 -25.31
CA ARG A 379 12.57 -12.34 -24.33
C ARG A 379 13.98 -12.18 -23.73
N PRO A 380 14.17 -12.33 -22.41
CA PRO A 380 15.49 -12.30 -21.79
C PRO A 380 16.40 -13.35 -22.44
N THR A 381 17.49 -12.89 -23.03
CA THR A 381 18.50 -13.80 -23.58
C THR A 381 19.37 -14.31 -22.44
N SER A 382 20.08 -15.43 -22.60
CA SER A 382 21.12 -15.83 -21.62
C SER A 382 22.07 -14.67 -21.31
N MET A 383 22.27 -13.76 -22.26
CA MET A 383 23.06 -12.55 -22.04
C MET A 383 22.36 -11.50 -21.18
N SER A 384 21.05 -11.26 -21.29
CA SER A 384 20.38 -10.26 -20.44
C SER A 384 20.40 -10.67 -18.98
N VAL A 385 20.13 -11.96 -18.69
CA VAL A 385 20.22 -12.53 -17.33
C VAL A 385 21.64 -12.39 -16.76
N ILE A 386 22.66 -12.58 -17.60
CA ILE A 386 24.06 -12.39 -17.20
C ILE A 386 24.41 -10.91 -16.94
N ILE A 387 23.81 -9.98 -17.69
CA ILE A 387 24.02 -8.54 -17.48
C ILE A 387 23.30 -8.06 -16.23
N GLU A 388 22.07 -8.51 -15.99
CA GLU A 388 21.32 -8.19 -14.76
C GLU A 388 22.07 -8.66 -13.51
N GLU A 389 22.61 -9.88 -13.50
CA GLU A 389 23.44 -10.34 -12.39
C GLU A 389 24.75 -9.55 -12.28
N PHE A 390 25.36 -9.14 -13.40
CA PHE A 390 26.52 -8.25 -13.35
C PHE A 390 26.21 -6.92 -12.65
N ASP A 391 25.10 -6.28 -13.00
CA ASP A 391 24.67 -5.00 -12.40
C ASP A 391 24.34 -5.18 -10.90
N ALA A 392 23.73 -6.31 -10.54
CA ALA A 392 23.49 -6.68 -9.15
C ALA A 392 24.80 -6.87 -8.37
N ARG A 393 25.80 -7.52 -8.97
CA ARG A 393 27.16 -7.67 -8.37
C ARG A 393 27.89 -6.34 -8.23
N VAL A 394 27.71 -5.41 -9.17
CA VAL A 394 28.27 -4.05 -9.05
C VAL A 394 27.65 -3.33 -7.86
N THR A 395 26.32 -3.38 -7.73
CA THR A 395 25.59 -2.76 -6.60
C THR A 395 26.02 -3.33 -5.25
N ARG A 396 26.31 -4.64 -5.17
CA ARG A 396 26.82 -5.31 -3.97
C ARG A 396 28.32 -5.10 -3.71
N GLY A 397 29.05 -4.46 -4.62
CA GLY A 397 30.50 -4.32 -4.52
C GLY A 397 31.30 -5.62 -4.72
N GLU A 398 30.68 -6.63 -5.32
CA GLU A 398 31.25 -7.98 -5.56
C GLU A 398 31.89 -8.13 -6.95
N ALA A 399 31.71 -7.14 -7.83
CA ALA A 399 32.21 -7.20 -9.19
C ALA A 399 33.75 -7.18 -9.25
N ILE A 400 34.33 -8.12 -9.99
CA ILE A 400 35.78 -8.26 -10.16
C ILE A 400 36.29 -7.19 -11.14
N ARG A 401 37.39 -6.53 -10.76
CA ARG A 401 38.05 -5.48 -11.57
C ARG A 401 38.58 -5.93 -12.94
N SER A 402 38.61 -7.21 -13.29
CA SER A 402 39.07 -7.66 -14.60
C SER A 402 37.88 -8.22 -15.39
N VAL A 403 37.70 -7.78 -16.64
CA VAL A 403 36.59 -8.26 -17.48
C VAL A 403 36.65 -9.78 -17.66
N GLY A 404 37.85 -10.33 -17.84
CA GLY A 404 38.03 -11.77 -17.96
C GLY A 404 37.76 -12.54 -16.67
N GLY A 405 38.04 -11.95 -15.50
CA GLY A 405 37.70 -12.54 -14.21
C GLY A 405 36.19 -12.55 -13.97
N GLU A 406 35.54 -11.43 -14.23
CA GLU A 406 34.09 -11.30 -14.06
C GLU A 406 33.31 -12.22 -15.00
N ALA A 407 33.72 -12.31 -16.27
CA ALA A 407 33.11 -13.22 -17.23
C ALA A 407 33.16 -14.68 -16.79
N LYS A 408 34.23 -15.11 -16.10
CA LYS A 408 34.36 -16.48 -15.56
C LYS A 408 33.40 -16.71 -14.39
N VAL A 409 33.26 -15.74 -13.49
CA VAL A 409 32.34 -15.84 -12.35
C VAL A 409 30.90 -15.88 -12.82
N LEU A 410 30.51 -14.97 -13.72
CA LEU A 410 29.15 -14.94 -14.28
C LEU A 410 28.82 -16.20 -15.08
N HIS A 411 29.78 -16.74 -15.85
CA HIS A 411 29.56 -18.01 -16.54
C HIS A 411 29.37 -19.17 -15.56
N ALA A 412 30.18 -19.26 -14.51
CA ALA A 412 30.06 -20.32 -13.50
C ALA A 412 28.74 -20.21 -12.74
N TRP A 413 28.34 -18.99 -12.38
CA TRP A 413 27.04 -18.70 -11.80
C TRP A 413 25.91 -19.12 -12.76
N PHE A 414 25.97 -18.72 -14.03
CA PHE A 414 24.93 -19.01 -15.01
C PHE A 414 24.75 -20.52 -15.23
N VAL A 415 25.84 -21.27 -15.37
CA VAL A 415 25.79 -22.74 -15.49
C VAL A 415 25.19 -23.40 -14.25
N LYS A 416 25.49 -22.85 -13.06
CA LYS A 416 24.97 -23.36 -11.79
C LYS A 416 23.49 -23.05 -11.59
N THR A 417 23.07 -21.84 -11.92
CA THR A 417 21.72 -21.31 -11.66
C THR A 417 20.73 -21.67 -12.76
N HIS A 418 21.20 -21.80 -14.00
CA HIS A 418 20.38 -22.11 -15.18
C HIS A 418 20.94 -23.33 -15.95
N PRO A 419 20.98 -24.53 -15.32
CA PRO A 419 21.61 -25.71 -15.92
C PRO A 419 20.93 -26.20 -17.22
N SER A 420 19.67 -25.82 -17.45
CA SER A 420 18.93 -26.14 -18.67
C SER A 420 19.20 -25.18 -19.84
N TRP A 421 19.86 -24.04 -19.61
CA TRP A 421 20.12 -23.04 -20.63
C TRP A 421 21.49 -23.27 -21.27
N SER A 422 21.60 -23.05 -22.59
CA SER A 422 22.91 -23.07 -23.25
C SER A 422 23.76 -21.87 -22.78
N PRO A 423 24.88 -22.10 -22.06
CA PRO A 423 25.67 -21.01 -21.53
C PRO A 423 26.39 -20.26 -22.66
N PRO A 424 26.34 -18.91 -22.68
CA PRO A 424 27.15 -18.12 -23.61
C PRO A 424 28.63 -18.36 -23.36
N THR A 425 29.45 -18.33 -24.42
CA THR A 425 30.90 -18.50 -24.23
C THR A 425 31.48 -17.37 -23.37
N LEU A 426 32.55 -17.67 -22.63
CA LEU A 426 33.31 -16.66 -21.87
C LEU A 426 33.70 -15.44 -22.71
N LYS A 427 34.01 -15.65 -24.00
CA LYS A 427 34.34 -14.57 -24.94
C LYS A 427 33.13 -13.68 -25.23
N THR A 428 31.94 -14.27 -25.40
CA THR A 428 30.69 -13.53 -25.62
C THR A 428 30.36 -12.66 -24.40
N ILE A 429 30.44 -13.26 -23.20
CA ILE A 429 30.20 -12.55 -21.94
C ILE A 429 31.19 -11.40 -21.78
N ALA A 430 32.49 -11.69 -21.94
CA ALA A 430 33.54 -10.68 -21.82
C ALA A 430 33.37 -9.52 -22.81
N ASN A 431 32.95 -9.79 -24.06
CA ASN A 431 32.73 -8.74 -25.05
C ASN A 431 31.58 -7.82 -24.65
N ARG A 432 30.46 -8.37 -24.19
CA ARG A 432 29.31 -7.58 -23.73
C ARG A 432 29.61 -6.79 -22.47
N LEU A 433 30.32 -7.37 -21.50
CA LEU A 433 30.75 -6.66 -20.31
C LEU A 433 31.67 -5.48 -20.61
N ARG A 434 32.48 -5.49 -21.68
CA ARG A 434 33.33 -4.33 -22.03
C ARG A 434 32.51 -3.10 -22.36
N GLU A 435 31.31 -3.26 -22.93
CA GLU A 435 30.41 -2.16 -23.25
C GLU A 435 29.81 -1.62 -21.94
N GLN A 436 29.12 -2.47 -21.19
CA GLN A 436 28.44 -2.12 -19.94
C GLN A 436 29.37 -1.52 -18.89
N ARG A 437 30.59 -2.07 -18.76
CA ARG A 437 31.53 -1.68 -17.71
C ARG A 437 32.06 -0.25 -17.87
N ARG A 438 32.02 0.33 -19.07
CA ARG A 438 32.43 1.73 -19.29
C ARG A 438 31.55 2.72 -18.53
N GLU A 439 30.31 2.34 -18.23
CA GLU A 439 29.37 3.15 -17.45
C GLU A 439 29.74 3.16 -15.97
N TYR A 440 30.08 1.99 -15.41
CA TYR A 440 30.38 1.84 -13.97
C TYR A 440 31.83 2.14 -13.59
N PHE A 441 32.79 1.93 -14.51
CA PHE A 441 34.22 2.11 -14.26
C PHE A 441 34.83 2.96 -15.37
N PRO A 442 34.60 4.29 -15.36
CA PRO A 442 35.17 5.18 -16.35
C PRO A 442 36.70 5.07 -16.34
N PRO A 443 37.36 5.10 -17.52
CA PRO A 443 38.81 5.06 -17.57
C PRO A 443 39.37 6.25 -16.80
N THR A 444 40.25 5.97 -15.84
CA THR A 444 41.07 7.01 -15.19
C THR A 444 41.84 7.75 -16.28
N ARG A 445 41.50 9.03 -16.49
CA ARG A 445 42.31 9.93 -17.33
C ARG A 445 43.67 10.07 -16.64
N ASN A 446 44.71 9.53 -17.28
CA ASN A 446 46.09 9.78 -16.91
C ASN A 446 46.48 11.22 -17.24
#